data_AF-A0A3A5VGN5-F1
#
_entry.id   AF-A0A3A5VGN5-F1
#
_cell.length_a   1.000
_cell.length_b   1.000
_cell.length_c   1.000
_cell.angle_alpha   90.00
_cell.angle_beta   90.00
_cell.angle_gamma   90.00
#
_symmetry.space_group_name_H-M   'P 1'
#
loop_
_entity.id
_entity.type
_entity.pdbx_description
1 polymer ?
#
loop_
_entity_poly.entity_id
_entity_poly.type
_entity_poly.pdbx_seq_one_letter_code
_entity_poly.pdbx_strand_id
1 'polypeptide(L)'
;MAKWHGISRRKPSGGRLKRPSRYRGKRKTEISSENQFAFVGDKDARKLYRKTAGSQTVRVLSVKNINVNKPKEGKTVRAKITNVVRNDADTNYVRRNIVTKGAIVETDLGQVRVTSRPGMHGVVSGILLEE
;
A
#
# COMPACT_ATOMS: atom_id res chain seq x y z
N MET A 1 9.03 13.58 8.31
CA MET A 1 10.19 13.02 9.04
C MET A 1 10.66 11.72 8.40
N ALA A 2 11.98 11.52 8.26
CA ALA A 2 12.56 10.33 7.62
C ALA A 2 12.52 9.10 8.54
N LYS A 3 11.94 7.98 8.07
CA LYS A 3 12.03 6.69 8.76
C LYS A 3 13.37 6.03 8.45
N TRP A 4 14.04 5.54 9.48
CA TRP A 4 15.35 4.90 9.35
C TRP A 4 15.20 3.38 9.36
N HIS A 5 15.55 2.71 8.27
CA HIS A 5 15.47 1.24 8.13
C HIS A 5 16.84 0.58 8.12
N GLY A 6 17.79 1.14 8.87
CA GLY A 6 19.11 0.54 9.03
C GLY A 6 19.12 -0.68 9.94
N ILE A 7 20.32 -1.07 10.35
CA ILE A 7 20.57 -2.29 11.10
C ILE A 7 19.96 -2.23 12.51
N SER A 8 19.46 -3.37 12.98
CA SER A 8 18.91 -3.53 14.33
C SER A 8 19.89 -3.12 15.43
N ARG A 9 19.36 -2.67 16.56
CA ARG A 9 20.15 -2.30 17.74
C ARG A 9 20.59 -3.51 18.59
N ARG A 10 20.04 -4.71 18.33
CA ARG A 10 20.31 -5.93 19.10
C ARG A 10 20.64 -7.12 18.19
N LYS A 11 21.39 -8.07 18.74
CA LYS A 11 21.63 -9.39 18.15
C LYS A 11 20.38 -10.27 18.28
N PRO A 12 20.25 -11.35 17.49
CA PRO A 12 19.21 -12.37 17.68
C PRO A 12 19.20 -12.95 19.11
N SER A 13 20.39 -13.09 19.73
CA SER A 13 20.55 -13.52 21.13
C SER A 13 20.21 -12.46 22.19
N GLY A 14 19.72 -11.27 21.80
CA GLY A 14 19.31 -10.21 22.72
C GLY A 14 20.43 -9.26 23.18
N GLY A 15 21.70 -9.65 23.03
CA GLY A 15 22.84 -8.79 23.34
C GLY A 15 22.86 -7.50 22.51
N ARG A 16 23.26 -6.38 23.12
CA ARG A 16 23.35 -5.08 22.42
C ARG A 16 24.34 -5.16 21.27
N LEU A 17 23.91 -4.74 20.08
CA LEU A 17 24.74 -4.77 18.89
C LEU A 17 25.67 -3.54 18.89
N LYS A 18 26.96 -3.73 19.18
CA LYS A 18 27.97 -2.65 19.13
C LYS A 18 28.37 -2.30 17.69
N ARG A 19 28.61 -3.30 16.84
CA ARG A 19 28.95 -3.14 15.41
C ARG A 19 27.79 -3.61 14.52
N PRO A 20 27.39 -2.88 13.48
CA PRO A 20 27.97 -1.63 12.96
C PRO A 20 27.23 -0.35 13.39
N SER A 21 26.09 -0.45 14.08
CA SER A 21 25.23 0.71 14.44
C SER A 21 25.94 1.85 15.17
N ARG A 22 27.02 1.57 15.92
CA ARG A 22 27.78 2.59 16.68
C ARG A 22 28.96 3.17 15.92
N TYR A 23 29.45 2.46 14.89
CA TYR A 23 30.71 2.77 14.20
C TYR A 23 30.49 3.49 12.86
N ARG A 24 29.23 3.68 12.45
CA ARG A 24 28.89 4.44 11.25
C ARG A 24 27.69 5.35 11.50
N GLY A 25 27.70 6.51 10.85
CA GLY A 25 26.54 7.40 10.81
C GLY A 25 25.40 6.86 9.94
N LYS A 26 24.27 7.58 9.98
CA LYS A 26 23.11 7.30 9.13
C LYS A 26 23.42 7.68 7.67
N ARG A 27 23.37 6.71 6.76
CA ARG A 27 23.51 6.86 5.30
C ARG A 27 22.19 7.18 4.60
N LYS A 28 22.24 8.02 3.57
CA LYS A 28 21.06 8.42 2.78
C LYS A 28 20.28 7.24 2.16
N THR A 29 20.94 6.13 1.86
CA THR A 29 20.34 4.93 1.24
C THR A 29 19.41 4.15 2.16
N GLU A 30 19.53 4.31 3.48
CA GLU A 30 18.73 3.60 4.50
C GLU A 30 17.52 4.42 4.97
N ILE A 31 17.37 5.64 4.42
CA ILE A 31 16.25 6.52 4.69
C ILE A 31 15.07 6.09 3.82
N SER A 32 13.93 5.86 4.45
CA SER A 32 12.64 5.72 3.76
C SER A 32 11.73 6.90 4.06
N SER A 33 10.80 7.09 3.13
CA SER A 33 9.67 8.00 3.29
C SER A 33 8.67 7.45 4.29
N GLU A 34 7.81 8.32 4.80
CA GLU A 34 6.65 7.94 5.60
C GLU A 34 5.66 7.08 4.80
N ASN A 35 4.82 6.37 5.56
CA ASN A 35 3.76 5.55 5.00
C ASN A 35 2.71 6.48 4.41
N GLN A 36 2.41 6.31 3.13
CA GLN A 36 1.32 7.01 2.47
C GLN A 36 0.13 6.07 2.37
N PHE A 37 -1.00 6.46 2.98
CA PHE A 37 -2.25 5.73 2.86
C PHE A 37 -3.01 6.18 1.61
N ALA A 38 -3.73 5.24 1.01
CA ALA A 38 -4.66 5.49 -0.08
C ALA A 38 -6.06 5.47 0.52
N PHE A 39 -6.79 6.57 0.38
CA PHE A 39 -8.16 6.71 0.88
C PHE A 39 -9.16 6.46 -0.24
N VAL A 40 -10.36 5.99 0.10
CA VAL A 40 -11.50 6.06 -0.82
C VAL A 40 -12.01 7.50 -0.86
N GLY A 41 -12.23 8.04 -2.05
CA GLY A 41 -12.72 9.42 -2.22
C GLY A 41 -13.23 9.69 -3.63
N ASP A 42 -13.75 10.90 -3.84
CA ASP A 42 -14.50 11.24 -5.07
C ASP A 42 -13.67 11.33 -6.34
N LYS A 43 -12.34 11.50 -6.21
CA LYS A 43 -11.41 11.68 -7.32
C LYS A 43 -10.19 10.76 -7.15
N ASP A 44 -9.70 10.26 -8.27
CA ASP A 44 -8.43 9.55 -8.33
C ASP A 44 -7.29 10.56 -8.22
N ALA A 45 -6.57 10.58 -7.10
CA ALA A 45 -5.43 11.45 -6.88
C ALA A 45 -4.15 10.62 -6.79
N ARG A 46 -3.13 11.01 -7.55
CA ARG A 46 -1.84 10.31 -7.62
C ARG A 46 -0.71 11.31 -7.48
N LYS A 47 0.37 10.89 -6.84
CA LYS A 47 1.60 11.66 -6.69
C LYS A 47 2.76 10.88 -7.26
N LEU A 48 3.53 11.50 -8.16
CA LEU A 48 4.80 10.96 -8.61
C LEU A 48 5.86 11.23 -7.53
N TYR A 49 6.62 10.19 -7.18
CA TYR A 49 7.64 10.24 -6.16
C TYR A 49 8.98 9.84 -6.76
N ARG A 50 9.95 10.77 -6.76
CA ARG A 50 11.32 10.50 -7.20
C ARG A 50 12.02 9.52 -6.25
N LYS A 51 12.71 8.53 -6.84
CA LYS A 51 13.56 7.56 -6.16
C LYS A 51 15.04 7.77 -6.57
N THR A 52 15.90 6.88 -6.13
CA THR A 52 17.32 6.88 -6.48
C THR A 52 17.52 6.60 -7.97
N ALA A 53 18.65 7.06 -8.52
CA ALA A 53 19.03 6.81 -9.91
C ALA A 53 17.98 7.23 -10.97
N GLY A 54 17.22 8.30 -10.71
CA GLY A 54 16.24 8.84 -11.67
C GLY A 54 14.92 8.07 -11.77
N SER A 55 14.80 6.91 -11.13
CA SER A 55 13.55 6.14 -11.09
C SER A 55 12.42 6.90 -10.40
N GLN A 56 11.18 6.60 -10.75
CA GLN A 56 9.99 7.20 -10.17
C GLN A 56 8.99 6.12 -9.75
N THR A 57 8.26 6.37 -8.67
CA THR A 57 7.17 5.52 -8.20
C THR A 57 5.91 6.37 -8.11
N VAL A 58 4.79 5.84 -8.57
CA VAL A 58 3.49 6.49 -8.43
C VAL A 58 2.83 6.02 -7.14
N ARG A 59 2.43 6.98 -6.29
CA ARG A 59 1.68 6.71 -5.06
C ARG A 59 0.25 7.18 -5.23
N VAL A 60 -0.70 6.32 -4.89
CA VAL A 60 -2.11 6.71 -4.86
C VAL A 60 -2.43 7.39 -3.52
N LEU A 61 -3.09 8.54 -3.59
CA LEU A 61 -3.55 9.31 -2.43
C LEU A 61 -5.05 9.08 -2.18
N SER A 62 -5.83 9.12 -3.26
CA SER A 62 -7.27 8.91 -3.26
C SER A 62 -7.67 7.99 -4.42
N VAL A 63 -8.63 7.11 -4.17
CA VAL A 63 -9.12 6.09 -5.10
C VAL A 63 -10.64 6.22 -5.21
N LYS A 64 -11.13 6.41 -6.43
CA LYS A 64 -12.54 6.27 -6.78
C LYS A 64 -12.79 4.98 -7.54
N ASN A 65 -11.87 4.63 -8.43
CA ASN A 65 -12.06 3.55 -9.38
C ASN A 65 -11.12 2.39 -9.09
N ILE A 66 -11.61 1.17 -9.29
CA ILE A 66 -10.86 -0.07 -9.21
C ILE A 66 -11.00 -0.87 -10.49
N ASN A 67 -9.91 -1.52 -10.89
CA ASN A 67 -9.93 -2.52 -11.96
C ASN A 67 -10.27 -3.89 -11.36
N VAL A 68 -11.46 -4.39 -11.68
CA VAL A 68 -11.98 -5.66 -11.16
C VAL A 68 -11.79 -6.73 -12.23
N ASN A 69 -11.07 -7.79 -11.89
CA ASN A 69 -10.98 -8.97 -12.73
C ASN A 69 -12.08 -9.98 -12.33
N LYS A 70 -12.85 -10.42 -13.32
CA LYS A 70 -13.79 -11.54 -13.18
C LYS A 70 -13.07 -12.82 -13.59
N PRO A 71 -12.75 -13.73 -12.65
CA PRO A 71 -11.95 -14.91 -12.95
C PRO A 71 -12.63 -15.87 -13.94
N LYS A 72 -13.96 -16.02 -13.87
CA LYS A 72 -14.74 -16.90 -14.79
C LYS A 72 -14.76 -16.41 -16.23
N GLU A 73 -14.91 -15.11 -16.43
CA GLU A 73 -15.05 -14.52 -17.78
C GLU A 73 -13.68 -14.13 -18.38
N GLY A 74 -12.62 -14.09 -17.58
CA GLY A 74 -11.29 -13.60 -17.98
C GLY A 74 -11.27 -12.10 -18.31
N LYS A 75 -12.35 -11.36 -18.06
CA LYS A 75 -12.51 -9.95 -18.40
C LYS A 75 -12.19 -9.05 -17.20
N THR A 76 -11.59 -7.90 -17.49
CA THR A 76 -11.32 -6.85 -16.49
C THR A 76 -12.22 -5.66 -16.77
N VAL A 77 -13.00 -5.25 -15.78
CA VAL A 77 -13.94 -4.14 -15.86
C VAL A 77 -13.54 -3.08 -14.83
N ARG A 78 -13.73 -1.81 -15.17
CA ARG A 78 -13.52 -0.69 -14.24
C ARG A 78 -14.82 -0.43 -13.48
N ALA A 79 -14.77 -0.48 -12.16
CA ALA A 79 -15.91 -0.23 -11.27
C ALA A 79 -15.58 0.88 -10.27
N LYS A 80 -16.62 1.50 -9.69
CA LYS A 80 -16.42 2.46 -8.60
C LYS A 80 -16.36 1.73 -7.26
N ILE A 81 -15.58 2.27 -6.34
CA ILE A 81 -15.52 1.81 -4.95
C ILE A 81 -16.50 2.64 -4.15
N THR A 82 -17.34 1.97 -3.37
CA THR A 82 -18.26 2.62 -2.42
C THR A 82 -17.63 2.67 -1.04
N ASN A 83 -17.19 1.53 -0.53
CA ASN A 83 -16.69 1.41 0.84
C ASN A 83 -15.63 0.30 0.99
N VAL A 84 -14.85 0.35 2.07
CA VAL A 84 -13.97 -0.75 2.50
C VAL A 84 -14.72 -1.58 3.55
N VAL A 85 -14.92 -2.87 3.29
CA VAL A 85 -15.69 -3.75 4.19
C VAL A 85 -14.77 -4.38 5.24
N ARG A 86 -13.63 -4.91 4.79
CA ARG A 86 -12.70 -5.64 5.66
C ARG A 86 -11.26 -5.34 5.28
N ASN A 87 -10.42 -5.22 6.30
CA ASN A 87 -8.98 -5.11 6.14
C ASN A 87 -8.28 -5.98 7.18
N ASP A 88 -7.49 -6.95 6.71
CA ASP A 88 -6.76 -7.87 7.59
C ASP A 88 -5.56 -7.20 8.30
N ALA A 89 -5.12 -6.02 7.85
CA ALA A 89 -3.97 -5.33 8.44
C ALA A 89 -4.30 -4.58 9.74
N ASP A 90 -5.45 -3.91 9.79
CA ASP A 90 -5.94 -3.17 10.96
C ASP A 90 -7.44 -2.90 10.80
N THR A 91 -8.22 -3.14 11.85
CA THR A 91 -9.66 -2.84 11.90
C THR A 91 -9.95 -1.35 11.77
N ASN A 92 -9.06 -0.48 12.26
CA ASN A 92 -9.22 0.97 12.14
C ASN A 92 -9.10 1.48 10.70
N TYR A 93 -8.46 0.71 9.81
CA TYR A 93 -8.35 1.07 8.39
C TYR A 93 -9.69 0.96 7.67
N VAL A 94 -10.58 0.10 8.15
CA VAL A 94 -11.96 0.00 7.65
C VAL A 94 -12.70 1.31 7.93
N ARG A 95 -12.67 1.79 9.18
CA ARG A 95 -13.35 3.04 9.59
C ARG A 95 -12.86 4.29 8.85
N ARG A 96 -11.59 4.28 8.42
CA ARG A 96 -10.95 5.40 7.70
C ARG A 96 -10.96 5.23 6.19
N ASN A 97 -11.62 4.19 5.68
CA ASN A 97 -11.66 3.84 4.26
C ASN A 97 -10.27 3.80 3.60
N ILE A 98 -9.33 3.12 4.25
CA ILE A 98 -7.96 2.95 3.76
C ILE A 98 -7.84 1.66 2.94
N VAL A 99 -7.35 1.81 1.70
CA VAL A 99 -7.14 0.70 0.77
C VAL A 99 -5.71 0.18 0.88
N THR A 100 -5.57 -1.10 1.23
CA THR A 100 -4.29 -1.84 1.25
C THR A 100 -4.38 -3.11 0.41
N LYS A 101 -3.23 -3.71 0.11
CA LYS A 101 -3.21 -5.05 -0.49
C LYS A 101 -3.94 -6.02 0.45
N GLY A 102 -4.88 -6.79 -0.07
CA GLY A 102 -5.68 -7.76 0.67
C GLY A 102 -6.96 -7.19 1.30
N ALA A 103 -7.20 -5.87 1.21
CA ALA A 103 -8.47 -5.31 1.66
C ALA A 103 -9.63 -5.81 0.78
N ILE A 104 -10.79 -6.04 1.40
CA ILE A 104 -12.05 -6.34 0.71
C ILE A 104 -12.83 -5.03 0.60
N VAL A 105 -13.11 -4.64 -0.63
CA VAL A 105 -13.81 -3.41 -0.97
C VAL A 105 -15.13 -3.73 -1.65
N GLU A 106 -16.14 -2.91 -1.36
CA GLU A 106 -17.44 -2.97 -1.99
C GLU A 106 -17.44 -2.10 -3.24
N THR A 107 -17.92 -2.66 -4.34
CA THR A 107 -17.94 -2.02 -5.65
C THR A 107 -19.31 -2.21 -6.32
N ASP A 108 -19.60 -1.44 -7.37
CA ASP A 108 -20.83 -1.58 -8.16
C ASP A 108 -21.08 -3.00 -8.69
N LEU A 109 -20.03 -3.84 -8.80
CA LEU A 109 -20.08 -5.21 -9.31
C LEU A 109 -20.11 -6.27 -8.19
N GLY A 110 -20.03 -5.87 -6.92
CA GLY A 110 -19.93 -6.77 -5.76
C GLY A 110 -18.65 -6.59 -4.94
N GLN A 111 -18.35 -7.59 -4.10
CA GLN A 111 -17.19 -7.55 -3.20
C GLN A 111 -15.91 -7.95 -3.94
N VAL A 112 -14.86 -7.14 -3.78
CA VAL A 112 -13.60 -7.30 -4.50
C VAL A 112 -12.44 -7.36 -3.52
N ARG A 113 -11.58 -8.37 -3.67
CA ARG A 113 -10.32 -8.46 -2.93
C ARG A 113 -9.21 -7.74 -3.68
N VAL A 114 -8.63 -6.71 -3.07
CA VAL A 114 -7.53 -5.94 -3.65
C VAL A 114 -6.25 -6.76 -3.70
N THR A 115 -5.62 -6.87 -4.88
CA THR A 115 -4.38 -7.63 -5.08
C THR A 115 -3.16 -6.72 -5.26
N SER A 116 -3.36 -5.50 -5.74
CA SER A 116 -2.28 -4.54 -5.99
C SER A 116 -1.79 -3.84 -4.71
N ARG A 117 -0.64 -3.16 -4.80
CA ARG A 117 -0.08 -2.31 -3.73
C ARG A 117 -0.22 -0.83 -4.13
N PRO A 118 -1.27 -0.11 -3.67
CA PRO A 118 -1.55 1.26 -4.13
C PRO A 118 -0.39 2.24 -3.93
N GLY A 119 0.42 2.07 -2.86
CA GLY A 119 1.56 2.94 -2.57
C GLY A 119 2.81 2.71 -3.42
N MET A 120 2.89 1.64 -4.21
CA MET A 120 4.04 1.33 -5.09
C MET A 120 3.67 1.16 -6.56
N HIS A 121 2.53 0.52 -6.83
CA HIS A 121 2.09 0.21 -8.19
C HIS A 121 1.38 1.38 -8.86
N GLY A 122 0.83 2.33 -8.09
CA GLY A 122 0.09 3.48 -8.63
C GLY A 122 -1.31 3.16 -9.16
N VAL A 123 -1.74 1.89 -9.04
CA VAL A 123 -3.03 1.40 -9.51
C VAL A 123 -3.70 0.54 -8.44
N VAL A 124 -5.04 0.53 -8.44
CA VAL A 124 -5.85 -0.33 -7.58
C VAL A 124 -6.55 -1.36 -8.45
N SER A 125 -6.18 -2.62 -8.23
CA SER A 125 -6.74 -3.76 -8.95
C SER A 125 -7.11 -4.84 -7.94
N GLY A 126 -8.15 -5.60 -8.27
CA GLY A 126 -8.63 -6.68 -7.43
C GLY A 126 -9.35 -7.77 -8.22
N ILE A 127 -9.68 -8.83 -7.51
CA ILE A 127 -10.41 -9.99 -8.01
C ILE A 127 -11.79 -9.99 -7.35
N LEU A 128 -12.84 -10.19 -8.13
CA LEU A 128 -14.20 -10.35 -7.60
C LEU A 128 -14.25 -11.61 -6.72
N LEU A 129 -14.75 -11.47 -5.50
CA LEU A 129 -15.06 -12.63 -4.66
C LEU A 129 -16.43 -13.14 -5.10
N GLU A 130 -16.46 -14.41 -5.45
CA GLU A 130 -17.71 -15.15 -5.54
C GLU A 130 -18.05 -15.56 -4.10
N GLU A 131 -19.27 -15.27 -3.66
CA GLU A 131 -19.78 -15.87 -2.42
C GLU A 131 -19.80 -17.40 -2.53
#